data_AF-A0A6P0GC67-F1
#
_entry.id   AF-A0A6P0GC67-F1
#
_cell.length_a   1.000
_cell.length_b   1.000
_cell.length_c   1.000
_cell.angle_alpha   90.00
_cell.angle_beta   90.00
_cell.angle_gamma   90.00
#
_symmetry.space_group_name_H-M   'P 1'
#
loop_
_entity.id
_entity.type
_entity.pdbx_description
1 polymer ?
#
loop_
_entity_poly.entity_id
_entity_poly.type
_entity_poly.pdbx_seq_one_letter_code
_entity_poly.pdbx_strand_id
1 'polypeptide(L)'
;MQITPETLEQEFSLQTAATRLDFLSRRDSGATTLNTVADRDDDDWSSLLDGGTSLDVPESLELLALGEVIARKAHDSQLVGFRAALRGGASWEQIATALDLTPDEAWAAYHRAIERQERTAVLAPDEAASARELAGTRPGS
;
A
#
# COMPACT_ATOMS: atom_id res chain seq x y z
N MET A 1 0.96 -19.42 13.94
CA MET A 1 0.54 -18.69 12.73
C MET A 1 1.58 -17.60 12.50
N GLN A 2 2.21 -17.54 11.32
CA GLN A 2 3.19 -16.50 11.00
C GLN A 2 2.45 -15.34 10.34
N ILE A 3 2.62 -14.12 10.85
CA ILE A 3 2.08 -12.91 10.24
C ILE A 3 3.06 -12.49 9.13
N THR A 4 2.70 -12.73 7.88
CA THR A 4 3.48 -12.33 6.71
C THR A 4 2.64 -11.50 5.75
N PRO A 5 3.25 -10.61 4.95
CA PRO A 5 2.53 -9.86 3.92
C PRO A 5 1.78 -10.78 2.95
N GLU A 6 2.36 -11.92 2.55
CA GLU A 6 1.77 -12.85 1.58
C GLU A 6 0.47 -13.48 2.09
N THR A 7 0.38 -13.79 3.39
CA THR A 7 -0.85 -14.31 4.00
C THR A 7 -1.91 -13.20 4.10
N LEU A 8 -1.53 -12.03 4.63
CA LEU A 8 -2.46 -10.91 4.77
C LEU A 8 -2.95 -10.38 3.41
N GLU A 9 -2.13 -10.46 2.37
CA GLU A 9 -2.49 -10.03 1.01
C GLU A 9 -3.65 -10.83 0.41
N GLN A 10 -3.77 -12.11 0.78
CA GLN A 10 -4.86 -13.00 0.37
C GLN A 10 -6.14 -12.75 1.17
N GLU A 11 -6.00 -12.34 2.43
CA GLU A 11 -7.12 -12.15 3.36
C GLU A 11 -7.72 -10.73 3.28
N PHE A 12 -6.90 -9.72 2.96
CA PHE A 12 -7.31 -8.32 2.96
C PHE A 12 -7.44 -7.75 1.54
N SER A 13 -8.53 -7.01 1.33
CA SER A 13 -8.62 -6.00 0.27
C SER A 13 -7.77 -4.78 0.62
N LEU A 14 -7.47 -3.91 -0.36
CA LEU A 14 -6.77 -2.65 -0.10
C LEU A 14 -7.49 -1.79 0.95
N GLN A 15 -8.82 -1.67 0.85
CA GLN A 15 -9.63 -0.87 1.77
C GLN A 15 -9.61 -1.44 3.20
N THR A 16 -9.76 -2.75 3.35
CA THR A 16 -9.75 -3.38 4.67
C THR A 16 -8.35 -3.36 5.28
N ALA A 17 -7.29 -3.50 4.48
CA ALA A 17 -5.90 -3.38 4.95
C ALA A 17 -5.62 -1.96 5.47
N ALA A 18 -6.00 -0.93 4.72
CA ALA A 18 -5.84 0.47 5.12
C ALA A 18 -6.61 0.79 6.41
N THR A 19 -7.84 0.26 6.53
CA THR A 19 -8.66 0.44 7.74
C THR A 19 -8.01 -0.22 8.97
N ARG A 20 -7.45 -1.42 8.83
CA ARG A 20 -6.78 -2.13 9.92
C ARG A 20 -5.46 -1.47 10.32
N LEU A 21 -4.67 -1.03 9.34
CA LEU A 21 -3.44 -0.27 9.56
C LEU A 21 -3.71 1.01 10.35
N ASP A 22 -4.71 1.79 9.94
CA ASP A 22 -5.12 3.03 10.61
C ASP A 22 -5.62 2.77 12.04
N PHE A 23 -6.39 1.69 12.25
CA PHE A 23 -6.80 1.27 13.58
C PHE A 23 -5.62 0.96 14.51
N LEU A 24 -4.67 0.12 14.05
CA LEU A 24 -3.49 -0.25 14.83
C LEU A 24 -2.60 0.96 15.12
N SER A 25 -2.40 1.84 14.13
CA SER A 25 -1.61 3.06 14.27
C SER A 25 -2.21 4.01 15.32
N ARG A 26 -3.54 4.19 15.31
CA ARG A 26 -4.24 5.04 16.30
C ARG A 26 -4.25 4.44 17.69
N ARG A 27 -4.31 3.10 17.81
CA ARG A 27 -4.18 2.41 19.09
C ARG A 27 -2.80 2.62 19.68
N ASP A 28 -1.73 2.38 18.91
CA ASP A 28 -0.34 2.56 19.33
C ASP A 28 -0.03 4.00 19.78
N SER A 29 -0.61 4.98 19.06
CA SER A 29 -0.44 6.40 19.38
C SER A 29 -1.23 6.84 20.63
N GLY A 30 -1.98 5.94 21.28
CA GLY A 30 -2.90 6.27 22.37
C GLY A 30 -4.08 7.16 21.98
N ALA A 31 -4.30 7.38 20.68
CA ALA A 31 -5.39 8.20 20.14
C ALA A 31 -6.74 7.45 20.15
N THR A 32 -6.71 6.13 20.36
CA THR A 32 -7.89 5.32 20.63
C THR A 32 -8.22 5.37 22.12
N THR A 33 -8.94 6.40 22.56
CA THR A 33 -9.62 6.37 23.86
C THR A 33 -10.85 5.46 23.73
N LEU A 34 -10.66 4.15 23.90
CA LEU A 34 -11.79 3.22 23.97
C LEU A 34 -12.62 3.55 25.21
N ASN A 35 -13.87 3.92 24.94
CA ASN A 35 -14.92 4.17 25.91
C ASN A 35 -15.38 2.82 26.51
N THR A 36 -14.50 2.15 27.24
CA THR A 36 -14.81 0.91 27.95
C THR A 36 -15.09 1.25 29.41
N VAL A 37 -16.37 1.32 29.76
CA VAL A 37 -16.82 1.19 31.15
C VAL A 37 -16.54 -0.25 31.57
N ALA A 38 -15.42 -0.45 32.27
CA ALA A 38 -15.15 -1.70 32.97
C ALA A 38 -15.66 -1.58 34.40
N ASP A 39 -16.81 -2.18 34.69
CA ASP A 39 -17.12 -2.57 36.07
C ASP A 39 -16.15 -3.71 36.45
N ARG A 40 -15.15 -3.42 37.31
CA ARG A 40 -14.64 -4.35 38.36
C ARG A 40 -13.42 -3.81 39.14
N ASP A 41 -13.52 -4.08 40.45
CA ASP A 41 -12.55 -4.08 41.57
C ASP A 41 -11.45 -3.02 41.65
N ASP A 42 -11.52 -2.24 42.73
CA ASP A 42 -10.81 -0.99 43.03
C ASP A 42 -9.29 -1.08 43.30
N ASP A 43 -8.66 -2.26 43.26
CA ASP A 43 -7.34 -2.46 43.89
C ASP A 43 -6.15 -2.85 42.98
N ASP A 44 -6.27 -2.83 41.65
CA ASP A 44 -5.11 -2.97 40.74
C ASP A 44 -5.10 -1.96 39.60
N TRP A 45 -4.71 -0.72 39.93
CA TRP A 45 -4.59 0.38 38.97
C TRP A 45 -3.33 0.30 38.08
N SER A 46 -2.36 -0.55 38.43
CA SER A 46 -1.12 -0.71 37.67
C SER A 46 -1.29 -1.48 36.35
N SER A 47 -2.22 -2.45 36.30
CA SER A 47 -2.50 -3.24 35.10
C SER A 47 -3.31 -2.49 34.03
N LEU A 48 -3.99 -1.40 34.42
CA LEU A 48 -4.72 -0.51 33.50
C LEU A 48 -3.81 0.45 32.72
N LEU A 49 -2.63 0.76 33.25
CA LEU A 49 -1.67 1.67 32.62
C LEU A 49 -0.80 1.00 31.55
N ASP A 50 -0.62 -0.33 31.63
CA ASP A 50 0.30 -1.07 30.76
C ASP A 50 -0.36 -1.61 29.47
N GLY A 51 -1.70 -1.73 29.44
CA GLY A 51 -2.42 -2.45 28.38
C GLY A 51 -3.28 -1.62 27.41
N GLY A 52 -3.45 -0.31 27.63
CA GLY A 52 -4.48 0.46 26.94
C GLY A 52 -4.09 1.04 25.57
N THR A 53 -2.80 1.33 25.37
CA THR A 53 -2.35 2.17 24.25
C THR A 53 -1.14 1.65 23.50
N SER A 54 -0.50 0.56 23.94
CA SER A 54 0.63 -0.04 23.22
C SER A 54 0.15 -1.26 22.44
N LEU A 55 0.67 -1.46 21.23
CA LEU A 55 0.49 -2.72 20.51
C LEU A 55 1.29 -3.83 21.19
N ASP A 56 0.78 -5.06 21.15
CA ASP A 56 1.59 -6.23 21.46
C ASP A 56 2.50 -6.60 20.26
N VAL A 57 3.39 -7.58 20.45
CA VAL A 57 4.33 -8.00 19.40
C VAL A 57 3.61 -8.50 18.13
N PRO A 58 2.60 -9.40 18.22
CA PRO A 58 1.79 -9.76 17.06
C PRO A 58 1.17 -8.58 16.32
N GLU A 59 0.57 -7.63 17.04
CA GLU A 59 -0.07 -6.45 16.44
C GLU A 59 0.94 -5.50 15.79
N SER A 60 2.13 -5.37 16.37
CA SER A 60 3.23 -4.59 15.78
C SER A 60 3.72 -5.21 14.47
N LEU A 61 3.83 -6.54 14.42
CA LEU A 61 4.19 -7.27 13.20
C LEU A 61 3.06 -7.21 12.15
N GLU A 62 1.80 -7.26 12.59
CA GLU A 62 0.64 -7.06 11.73
C GLU A 62 0.66 -5.66 11.10
N LEU A 63 0.93 -4.62 11.88
CA LEU A 63 1.05 -3.25 11.39
C LEU A 63 2.11 -3.13 10.29
N LEU A 64 3.30 -3.69 10.50
CA LEU A 64 4.36 -3.71 9.50
C LEU A 64 3.95 -4.47 8.22
N ALA A 65 3.36 -5.65 8.39
CA ALA A 65 2.94 -6.48 7.27
C ALA A 65 1.79 -5.83 6.47
N LEU A 66 0.85 -5.16 7.12
CA LEU A 66 -0.23 -4.42 6.46
C LEU A 66 0.30 -3.24 5.64
N GLY A 67 1.32 -2.53 6.14
CA GLY A 67 1.98 -1.46 5.38
C GLY A 67 2.57 -1.97 4.06
N GLU A 68 3.25 -3.12 4.12
CA GLU A 68 3.78 -3.78 2.92
C GLU A 68 2.66 -4.24 1.97
N VAL A 69 1.58 -4.83 2.48
CA VAL A 69 0.42 -5.24 1.66
C VAL A 69 -0.20 -4.05 0.92
N ILE A 70 -0.38 -2.92 1.61
CA ILE A 70 -0.91 -1.69 1.00
C ILE A 70 0.03 -1.19 -0.09
N ALA A 71 1.34 -1.16 0.18
CA ALA A 71 2.35 -0.75 -0.79
C ALA A 71 2.34 -1.63 -2.05
N ARG A 72 2.28 -2.97 -1.89
CA ARG A 72 2.20 -3.92 -3.01
C ARG A 72 0.94 -3.72 -3.85
N LYS A 73 -0.24 -3.65 -3.21
CA LYS A 73 -1.52 -3.45 -3.92
C LYS A 73 -1.60 -2.09 -4.62
N ALA A 74 -1.03 -1.03 -4.01
CA ALA A 74 -0.90 0.27 -4.65
C ALA A 74 0.04 0.22 -5.86
N HIS A 75 1.18 -0.47 -5.74
CA HIS A 75 2.12 -0.68 -6.84
C HIS A 75 1.49 -1.45 -8.00
N ASP A 76 0.72 -2.50 -7.70
CA ASP A 76 0.01 -3.28 -8.73
C ASP A 76 -1.02 -2.44 -9.49
N SER A 77 -1.62 -1.45 -8.81
CA SER A 77 -2.56 -0.51 -9.42
C SER A 77 -1.86 0.59 -10.23
N GLN A 78 -0.55 0.76 -10.09
CA GLN A 78 0.19 1.88 -10.69
C GLN A 78 0.16 1.84 -12.22
N LEU A 79 0.22 0.65 -12.83
CA LEU A 79 0.14 0.53 -14.30
C LEU A 79 -1.19 1.04 -14.84
N VAL A 80 -2.29 0.83 -14.12
CA VAL A 80 -3.62 1.35 -14.50
C VAL A 80 -3.60 2.88 -14.49
N GLY A 81 -3.03 3.49 -13.44
CA GLY A 81 -2.87 4.94 -13.33
C GLY A 81 -2.04 5.54 -14.47
N PHE A 82 -0.86 4.98 -14.76
CA PHE A 82 -0.04 5.40 -15.90
C PHE A 82 -0.79 5.30 -17.23
N ARG A 83 -1.41 4.15 -17.51
CA ARG A 83 -2.16 3.94 -18.76
C ARG A 83 -3.34 4.90 -18.88
N ALA A 84 -4.03 5.21 -17.78
CA ALA A 84 -5.10 6.19 -17.77
C ALA A 84 -4.59 7.61 -18.08
N ALA A 85 -3.48 8.02 -17.46
CA ALA A 85 -2.86 9.32 -17.71
C ALA A 85 -2.42 9.48 -19.18
N LEU A 86 -1.69 8.49 -19.71
CA LEU A 86 -1.19 8.52 -21.09
C LEU A 86 -2.35 8.51 -22.12
N ARG A 87 -3.39 7.70 -21.91
CA ARG A 87 -4.60 7.73 -22.78
C ARG A 87 -5.36 9.05 -22.67
N GLY A 88 -5.31 9.69 -21.52
CA GLY A 88 -5.84 11.05 -21.31
C GLY A 88 -4.98 12.15 -21.93
N GLY A 89 -3.85 11.82 -22.56
CA GLY A 89 -2.94 12.77 -23.20
C GLY A 89 -1.96 13.45 -22.26
N ALA A 90 -1.77 12.94 -21.03
CA ALA A 90 -0.77 13.48 -20.12
C ALA A 90 0.65 13.30 -20.68
N SER A 91 1.49 14.31 -20.54
CA SER A 91 2.91 14.22 -20.85
C SER A 91 3.69 13.48 -19.75
N TRP A 92 4.88 12.98 -20.09
CA TRP A 92 5.78 12.39 -19.09
C TRP A 92 6.21 13.38 -18.01
N GLU A 93 6.27 14.68 -18.30
CA GLU A 93 6.53 15.72 -17.29
C GLU A 93 5.40 15.84 -16.28
N GLN A 94 4.13 15.79 -16.73
CA GLN A 94 2.97 15.83 -15.86
C GLN A 94 2.90 14.58 -14.98
N ILE A 95 3.16 13.40 -15.56
CA ILE A 95 3.20 12.13 -14.83
C ILE A 95 4.33 12.15 -13.80
N ALA A 96 5.52 12.61 -14.18
CA ALA A 96 6.66 12.69 -13.29
C ALA A 96 6.42 13.65 -12.12
N THR A 97 5.81 14.81 -12.38
CA THR A 97 5.38 15.75 -11.34
C THR A 97 4.40 15.11 -10.36
N ALA A 98 3.43 14.33 -10.86
CA ALA A 98 2.45 13.66 -10.01
C ALA A 98 3.05 12.55 -9.13
N LEU A 99 4.20 12.00 -9.52
CA LEU A 99 4.91 10.94 -8.81
C LEU A 99 6.11 11.45 -8.00
N ASP A 100 6.40 12.75 -8.04
CA ASP A 100 7.62 13.37 -7.50
C ASP A 100 8.90 12.70 -8.04
N LEU A 101 8.94 12.51 -9.36
CA LEU A 101 10.05 11.90 -10.10
C LEU A 101 10.55 12.82 -11.22
N THR A 102 11.69 12.48 -11.80
CA THR A 102 12.07 13.03 -13.12
C THR A 102 11.29 12.34 -14.26
N PRO A 103 11.13 12.97 -15.44
CA PRO A 103 10.48 12.33 -16.60
C PRO A 103 11.08 10.98 -17.00
N ASP A 104 12.40 10.86 -16.90
CA ASP A 104 13.13 9.62 -17.22
C ASP A 104 12.81 8.51 -16.20
N GLU A 105 12.78 8.84 -14.91
CA GLU A 105 12.42 7.90 -13.85
C GLU A 105 10.95 7.46 -13.94
N ALA A 106 10.04 8.37 -14.29
CA ALA A 106 8.64 8.04 -14.50
C ALA A 106 8.45 7.07 -15.68
N TRP A 107 9.15 7.31 -16.79
CA TRP A 107 9.18 6.40 -17.93
C TRP A 107 9.74 5.02 -17.54
N ALA A 108 10.85 4.98 -16.81
CA ALA A 108 11.43 3.74 -16.33
C ALA A 108 10.49 3.00 -15.34
N ALA A 109 9.81 3.72 -14.45
CA ALA A 109 8.84 3.17 -13.51
C ALA A 109 7.66 2.52 -14.24
N TYR A 110 7.18 3.14 -15.33
CA TYR A 110 6.15 2.57 -16.20
C TYR A 110 6.57 1.22 -16.77
N HIS A 111 7.76 1.12 -17.36
CA HIS A 111 8.26 -0.13 -17.91
C HIS A 111 8.46 -1.21 -16.84
N ARG A 112 8.99 -0.85 -15.66
CA ARG A 112 9.09 -1.78 -14.51
C ARG A 112 7.72 -2.28 -14.04
N ALA A 113 6.67 -1.46 -14.16
CA ALA A 113 5.31 -1.86 -13.82
C ALA A 113 4.75 -2.89 -14.83
N ILE A 114 5.01 -2.70 -16.13
CA ILE A 114 4.66 -3.68 -17.17
C ILE A 114 5.36 -5.02 -16.91
N GLU A 115 6.69 -5.00 -16.75
CA GLU A 115 7.50 -6.22 -16.52
C GLU A 115 7.04 -6.99 -15.28
N ARG A 116 6.60 -6.28 -14.24
CA ARG A 116 6.07 -6.90 -13.04
C ARG A 116 4.76 -7.62 -13.30
N GLN A 117 3.81 -6.99 -13.98
CA GLN A 117 2.51 -7.59 -14.27
C GLN A 117 2.60 -8.74 -15.29
N GLU A 118 3.56 -8.71 -16.21
CA GLU A 118 3.87 -9.86 -17.08
C GLU A 118 4.40 -11.04 -16.27
N ARG A 119 5.35 -10.80 -15.35
CA ARG A 119 5.91 -11.87 -14.49
C ARG A 119 4.87 -12.51 -13.59
N THR A 120 3.87 -11.76 -13.15
CA THR A 120 2.76 -12.29 -12.32
C THR A 120 1.57 -12.79 -13.16
N ALA A 121 1.69 -12.80 -14.49
CA ALA A 121 0.63 -13.19 -15.43
C ALA A 121 -0.70 -12.42 -15.27
N VAL A 122 -0.65 -11.23 -14.65
CA VAL A 122 -1.80 -10.32 -14.53
C VAL A 122 -2.05 -9.59 -15.85
N LEU A 123 -0.97 -9.29 -16.60
CA LEU A 123 -1.03 -8.63 -17.89
C LEU A 123 -0.68 -9.61 -19.01
N ALA A 124 -1.59 -9.80 -19.96
CA ALA A 124 -1.35 -10.66 -21.12
C ALA A 124 -0.27 -10.06 -22.05
N PRO A 125 0.47 -10.88 -22.82
CA PRO A 125 1.58 -10.40 -23.65
C PRO A 125 1.20 -9.33 -24.69
N ASP A 126 0.01 -9.44 -25.28
CA ASP A 126 -0.55 -8.48 -26.24
C ASP A 126 -0.95 -7.15 -25.57
N GLU A 127 -1.52 -7.22 -24.36
CA GLU A 127 -1.78 -6.04 -23.55
C GLU A 127 -0.49 -5.34 -23.12
N ALA A 128 0.56 -6.10 -22.80
CA ALA A 128 1.87 -5.58 -22.45
C ALA A 128 2.56 -4.91 -23.64
N ALA A 129 2.44 -5.48 -24.85
CA ALA A 129 2.90 -4.84 -26.08
C ALA A 129 2.17 -3.50 -26.31
N SER A 130 0.84 -3.50 -26.21
CA SER A 130 0.00 -2.29 -26.33
C SER A 130 0.36 -1.22 -25.28
N ALA A 131 0.71 -1.63 -24.06
CA ALA A 131 1.17 -0.73 -23.01
C ALA A 131 2.53 -0.10 -23.38
N ARG A 132 3.49 -0.89 -23.89
CA ARG A 132 4.77 -0.35 -24.35
C ARG A 132 4.62 0.64 -25.50
N GLU A 133 3.70 0.40 -26.43
CA GLU A 133 3.38 1.34 -27.51
C GLU A 133 2.84 2.67 -26.97
N LEU A 134 1.99 2.62 -25.94
CA LEU A 134 1.43 3.80 -25.29
C LEU A 134 2.50 4.69 -24.64
N ALA A 135 3.65 4.13 -24.26
CA ALA A 135 4.74 4.89 -23.63
C ALA A 135 5.34 5.95 -24.56
N GLY A 136 5.28 5.73 -25.88
CA GLY A 136 5.94 6.58 -26.86
C GLY A 136 7.46 6.62 -26.68
N THR A 137 8.06 7.75 -27.10
CA THR A 137 9.52 7.96 -27.00
C THR A 137 9.95 8.27 -25.57
N ARG A 138 11.15 7.80 -25.21
CA ARG A 138 11.76 8.09 -23.91
C ARG A 138 11.98 9.61 -23.78
N PRO A 139 11.64 10.24 -22.65
CA PRO A 139 11.93 11.65 -22.43
C PRO A 139 13.44 11.93 -22.51
N GLY A 140 13.83 12.94 -23.29
CA GLY A 140 15.23 13.34 -23.43
C GLY A 140 16.09 12.52 -24.40
N SER A 141 15.51 11.56 -25.13
CA SER A 141 16.17 10.84 -26.24
C SER A 141 16.08 11.54 -27.58
#